data_AF-A0A5N9CDY3-F1
#
_entry.id   AF-A0A5N9CDY3-F1
#
_cell.length_a   1.000
_cell.length_b   1.000
_cell.length_c   1.000
_cell.angle_alpha   90.00
_cell.angle_beta   90.00
_cell.angle_gamma   90.00
#
_symmetry.space_group_name_H-M   'P 1'
#
loop_
_entity.id
_entity.type
_entity.pdbx_description
1 polymer ?
#
loop_
_entity_poly.entity_id
_entity_poly.type
_entity_poly.pdbx_seq_one_letter_code
_entity_poly.pdbx_strand_id
1 'polypeptide(L)'
;LNPAVKAQILEAEKYGAEIFGNWGPILNTLVRYGEPDVEYVAAQTCLYTEKYGSSKYEPCYEYNLNYYKTFDYCCGALHGTPEPLAPVRFQTFTYSAPETAYKEDMLRKVTLHEYVHVWQSAFKVHPHSTRCSDEQNVLCELGNGPLWLEEGVAEYFAVFYADKKGWTDYRSTMIENLNGAQEIYDQWGFTLRNSHDRAAKDTLDQHECGCGGTIMYNMGMWGAAWLINKAETNNGFIEEFYPNVAYIGYQEAFKNGFGISLDEFYDEFDEWLDSTPKSEKIKILDTISMY
;
A
#
# COMPACT_ATOMS: atom_id res chain seq x y z
N LEU A 1 -17.30 -9.84 -18.19
CA LEU A 1 -16.33 -8.79 -17.79
C LEU A 1 -16.10 -7.86 -18.96
N ASN A 2 -16.12 -6.54 -18.75
CA ASN A 2 -15.77 -5.55 -19.77
C ASN A 2 -14.33 -5.77 -20.27
N PRO A 3 -14.08 -5.96 -21.59
CA PRO A 3 -12.74 -6.16 -22.11
C PRO A 3 -11.77 -5.01 -21.78
N ALA A 4 -12.28 -3.78 -21.65
CA ALA A 4 -11.47 -2.61 -21.33
C ALA A 4 -10.97 -2.62 -19.88
N VAL A 5 -11.79 -3.04 -18.92
CA VAL A 5 -11.38 -3.23 -17.51
C VAL A 5 -10.23 -4.23 -17.42
N LYS A 6 -10.38 -5.39 -18.07
CA LYS A 6 -9.33 -6.40 -18.12
C LYS A 6 -8.05 -5.86 -18.76
N ALA A 7 -8.16 -5.07 -19.82
CA ALA A 7 -7.01 -4.51 -20.51
C ALA A 7 -6.23 -3.54 -19.61
N GLN A 8 -6.92 -2.66 -18.86
CA GLN A 8 -6.26 -1.72 -17.93
C GLN A 8 -5.56 -2.42 -16.77
N ILE A 9 -6.18 -3.45 -16.18
CA ILE A 9 -5.56 -4.26 -15.12
C ILE A 9 -4.25 -4.88 -15.63
N LEU A 10 -4.31 -5.56 -16.78
CA LEU A 10 -3.13 -6.21 -17.38
C LEU A 10 -2.06 -5.21 -17.82
N GLU A 11 -2.46 -4.00 -18.25
CA GLU A 11 -1.53 -2.93 -18.60
C GLU A 11 -0.77 -2.44 -17.35
N ALA A 12 -1.48 -2.19 -16.25
CA ALA A 12 -0.88 -1.73 -15.00
C ALA A 12 -0.02 -2.81 -14.33
N GLU A 13 -0.45 -4.08 -14.33
CA GLU A 13 0.34 -5.20 -13.80
C GLU A 13 1.65 -5.41 -14.56
N LYS A 14 1.61 -5.33 -15.90
CA LYS A 14 2.83 -5.43 -16.71
C LYS A 14 3.79 -4.30 -16.40
N TYR A 15 3.27 -3.09 -16.25
CA TYR A 15 4.10 -1.93 -15.94
C TYR A 15 4.67 -2.02 -14.51
N GLY A 16 3.89 -2.48 -13.54
CA GLY A 16 4.38 -2.80 -12.19
C GLY A 16 5.50 -3.84 -12.23
N ALA A 17 5.35 -4.90 -13.03
CA ALA A 17 6.38 -5.92 -13.21
C ALA A 17 7.65 -5.38 -13.89
N GLU A 18 7.52 -4.42 -14.81
CA GLU A 18 8.65 -3.73 -15.45
C GLU A 18 9.45 -2.90 -14.45
N ILE A 19 8.79 -2.26 -13.47
CA ILE A 19 9.43 -1.41 -12.46
C ILE A 19 10.03 -2.23 -11.31
N PHE A 20 9.21 -3.10 -10.72
CA PHE A 20 9.52 -3.77 -9.44
C PHE A 20 9.97 -5.22 -9.60
N GLY A 21 9.88 -5.78 -10.80
CA GLY A 21 10.08 -7.20 -11.07
C GLY A 21 8.80 -8.01 -10.96
N ASN A 22 8.84 -9.23 -11.51
CA ASN A 22 7.66 -10.09 -11.65
C ASN A 22 7.37 -10.89 -10.36
N TRP A 23 6.74 -10.25 -9.37
CA TRP A 23 6.46 -10.83 -8.04
C TRP A 23 5.04 -11.39 -7.87
N GLY A 24 4.15 -11.19 -8.86
CA GLY A 24 2.73 -11.53 -8.81
C GLY A 24 1.89 -10.46 -9.52
N PRO A 25 0.56 -10.42 -9.32
CA PRO A 25 -0.27 -11.44 -8.64
C PRO A 25 -0.38 -12.72 -9.48
N ILE A 26 -0.70 -13.85 -8.83
CA ILE A 26 -0.96 -15.15 -9.49
C ILE A 26 -2.45 -15.30 -9.83
N LEU A 27 -3.34 -14.68 -9.03
CA LEU A 27 -4.78 -14.69 -9.24
C LEU A 27 -5.35 -13.27 -9.11
N ASN A 28 -6.17 -12.90 -10.09
CA ASN A 28 -7.03 -11.73 -10.02
C ASN A 28 -8.49 -12.18 -9.86
N THR A 29 -9.11 -11.76 -8.75
CA THR A 29 -10.53 -11.95 -8.48
C THR A 29 -11.26 -10.63 -8.71
N LEU A 30 -12.29 -10.61 -9.54
CA LEU A 30 -13.05 -9.41 -9.84
C LEU A 30 -14.48 -9.59 -9.33
N VAL A 31 -14.82 -8.85 -8.26
CA VAL A 31 -16.13 -8.90 -7.62
C VAL A 31 -16.92 -7.68 -8.07
N ARG A 32 -18.09 -7.90 -8.69
CA ARG A 32 -18.91 -6.81 -9.24
C ARG A 32 -20.08 -6.48 -8.32
N TYR A 33 -20.52 -5.23 -8.34
CA TYR A 33 -21.71 -4.82 -7.60
C TYR A 33 -22.94 -5.58 -8.11
N GLY A 34 -23.63 -6.26 -7.20
CA GLY A 34 -24.80 -7.09 -7.54
C GLY A 34 -24.47 -8.30 -8.42
N GLU A 35 -23.25 -8.83 -8.36
CA GLU A 35 -22.85 -10.03 -9.09
C GLU A 35 -23.80 -11.20 -8.75
N PRO A 36 -24.59 -11.74 -9.70
CA PRO A 36 -25.47 -12.88 -9.42
C PRO A 36 -24.67 -14.15 -9.10
N ASP A 37 -23.42 -14.22 -9.55
CA ASP A 37 -22.57 -15.40 -9.47
C ASP A 37 -21.51 -15.30 -8.35
N VAL A 38 -21.76 -14.55 -7.26
CA VAL A 38 -20.80 -14.43 -6.13
C VAL A 38 -20.39 -15.80 -5.59
N GLU A 39 -21.31 -16.77 -5.57
CA GLU A 39 -21.04 -18.16 -5.18
C GLU A 39 -19.97 -18.80 -6.08
N TYR A 40 -20.04 -18.60 -7.39
CA TYR A 40 -19.03 -19.08 -8.33
C TYR A 40 -17.68 -18.39 -8.11
N VAL A 41 -17.67 -17.06 -7.93
CA VAL A 41 -16.44 -16.29 -7.71
C VAL A 41 -15.74 -16.71 -6.41
N ALA A 42 -16.49 -16.86 -5.32
CA ALA A 42 -15.98 -17.37 -4.05
C ALA A 42 -15.44 -18.81 -4.19
N ALA A 43 -16.20 -19.69 -4.84
CA ALA A 43 -15.79 -21.07 -5.07
C ALA A 43 -14.48 -21.16 -5.87
N GLN A 44 -14.37 -20.41 -6.98
CA GLN A 44 -13.14 -20.42 -7.77
C GLN A 44 -11.95 -19.88 -6.98
N THR A 45 -12.12 -18.73 -6.31
CA THR A 45 -11.05 -18.15 -5.49
C THR A 45 -10.51 -19.16 -4.49
N CYS A 46 -11.39 -19.85 -3.78
CA CYS A 46 -10.99 -20.81 -2.74
C CYS A 46 -10.40 -22.12 -3.27
N LEU A 47 -10.74 -22.55 -4.49
CA LEU A 47 -10.05 -23.68 -5.14
C LEU A 47 -8.58 -23.32 -5.43
N TYR A 48 -8.30 -22.08 -5.84
CA TYR A 48 -6.92 -21.63 -6.06
C TYR A 48 -6.17 -21.45 -4.74
N THR A 49 -6.80 -20.86 -3.73
CA THR A 49 -6.21 -20.70 -2.39
C THR A 49 -5.90 -22.06 -1.74
N GLU A 50 -6.80 -23.04 -1.83
CA GLU A 50 -6.53 -24.40 -1.31
C GLU A 50 -5.40 -25.10 -2.07
N LYS A 51 -5.31 -24.87 -3.39
CA LYS A 51 -4.27 -25.48 -4.23
C LYS A 51 -2.86 -24.95 -3.92
N TYR A 52 -2.74 -23.65 -3.64
CA TYR A 52 -1.44 -22.97 -3.53
C TYR A 52 -1.10 -22.45 -2.14
N GLY A 53 -2.03 -22.51 -1.19
CA GLY A 53 -1.86 -22.15 0.22
C GLY A 53 -2.17 -23.33 1.16
N SER A 54 -2.44 -23.00 2.42
CA SER A 54 -2.80 -23.92 3.50
C SER A 54 -4.26 -23.79 3.93
N SER A 55 -4.95 -22.75 3.45
CA SER A 55 -6.38 -22.53 3.67
C SER A 55 -7.23 -23.66 3.07
N LYS A 56 -8.13 -24.25 3.87
CA LYS A 56 -9.08 -25.26 3.39
C LYS A 56 -10.19 -24.61 2.57
N TYR A 57 -10.74 -25.34 1.60
CA TYR A 57 -11.80 -24.85 0.74
C TYR A 57 -13.02 -24.32 1.50
N GLU A 58 -13.62 -25.12 2.40
CA GLU A 58 -14.92 -24.78 3.00
C GLU A 58 -14.89 -23.48 3.83
N PRO A 59 -13.96 -23.27 4.77
CA PRO A 59 -13.89 -22.02 5.53
C PRO A 59 -13.57 -20.81 4.65
N CYS A 60 -12.73 -20.98 3.62
CA CYS A 60 -12.45 -19.94 2.65
C CYS A 60 -13.71 -19.55 1.88
N TYR A 61 -14.48 -20.54 1.42
CA TYR A 61 -15.68 -20.34 0.62
C TYR A 61 -16.74 -19.60 1.41
N GLU A 62 -17.04 -20.04 2.62
CA GLU A 62 -18.02 -19.37 3.50
C GLU A 62 -17.64 -17.92 3.79
N TYR A 63 -16.36 -17.67 4.08
CA TYR A 63 -15.84 -16.32 4.31
C TYR A 63 -16.02 -15.44 3.06
N ASN A 64 -15.49 -15.88 1.92
CA ASN A 64 -15.50 -15.08 0.68
C ASN A 64 -16.92 -14.88 0.14
N LEU A 65 -17.80 -15.87 0.27
CA LEU A 65 -19.21 -15.72 -0.12
C LEU A 65 -19.90 -14.60 0.66
N ASN A 66 -19.67 -14.53 1.98
CA ASN A 66 -20.24 -13.47 2.80
C ASN A 66 -19.56 -12.13 2.52
N TYR A 67 -18.24 -12.13 2.42
CA TYR A 67 -17.44 -10.94 2.16
C TYR A 67 -17.81 -10.28 0.83
N TYR A 68 -17.84 -11.04 -0.27
CA TYR A 68 -18.14 -10.55 -1.62
C TYR A 68 -19.56 -10.02 -1.78
N LYS A 69 -20.52 -10.47 -0.96
CA LYS A 69 -21.88 -9.90 -0.94
C LYS A 69 -21.92 -8.46 -0.40
N THR A 70 -20.98 -8.11 0.46
CA THR A 70 -20.88 -6.79 1.10
C THR A 70 -19.63 -6.03 0.66
N PHE A 71 -18.95 -6.50 -0.38
CA PHE A 71 -17.66 -5.97 -0.80
C PHE A 71 -17.87 -4.65 -1.56
N ASP A 72 -17.97 -3.59 -0.78
CA ASP A 72 -18.06 -2.18 -1.17
C ASP A 72 -16.89 -1.42 -0.53
N TYR A 73 -15.66 -1.93 -0.73
CA TYR A 73 -14.47 -1.45 -0.02
C TYR A 73 -13.87 -0.18 -0.64
N CYS A 74 -13.32 0.69 0.21
CA CYS A 74 -12.92 2.06 -0.12
C CYS A 74 -11.71 2.21 -1.06
N CYS A 75 -10.90 1.16 -1.25
CA CYS A 75 -9.67 1.23 -2.05
C CYS A 75 -9.82 0.70 -3.48
N GLY A 76 -10.98 0.15 -3.86
CA GLY A 76 -11.24 -0.39 -5.20
C GLY A 76 -10.54 -1.73 -5.51
N ALA A 77 -9.47 -2.07 -4.81
CA ALA A 77 -8.83 -3.39 -4.82
C ALA A 77 -8.19 -3.69 -3.45
N LEU A 78 -7.75 -4.94 -3.30
CA LEU A 78 -7.00 -5.45 -2.15
C LEU A 78 -5.99 -6.49 -2.62
N HIS A 79 -4.77 -6.42 -2.12
CA HIS A 79 -3.78 -7.48 -2.27
C HIS A 79 -3.96 -8.60 -1.24
N GLY A 80 -3.62 -9.82 -1.64
CA GLY A 80 -3.45 -10.98 -0.76
C GLY A 80 -1.98 -11.31 -0.63
N THR A 81 -1.49 -11.39 0.61
CA THR A 81 -0.10 -11.70 0.93
C THR A 81 0.15 -13.21 0.89
N PRO A 82 1.39 -13.64 0.60
CA PRO A 82 1.71 -15.07 0.57
C PRO A 82 1.65 -15.65 1.98
N GLU A 83 1.01 -16.82 2.11
CA GLU A 83 0.94 -17.49 3.40
C GLU A 83 2.34 -17.91 3.91
N PRO A 84 2.60 -17.79 5.24
CA PRO A 84 3.82 -18.29 5.85
C PRO A 84 4.13 -19.74 5.46
N LEU A 85 5.36 -19.97 5.00
CA LEU A 85 5.88 -21.33 4.71
C LEU A 85 5.15 -22.09 3.60
N ALA A 86 4.25 -21.44 2.86
CA ALA A 86 3.63 -22.05 1.69
C ALA A 86 4.69 -22.37 0.62
N PRO A 87 4.58 -23.52 -0.07
CA PRO A 87 5.55 -23.91 -1.09
C PRO A 87 5.53 -22.99 -2.31
N VAL A 88 4.42 -22.27 -2.52
CA VAL A 88 4.26 -21.25 -3.54
C VAL A 88 3.96 -19.93 -2.82
N ARG A 89 4.66 -18.86 -3.19
CA ARG A 89 4.31 -17.51 -2.74
C ARG A 89 3.08 -17.02 -3.51
N PHE A 90 1.93 -17.57 -3.16
CA PHE A 90 0.66 -17.27 -3.79
C PHE A 90 0.18 -15.88 -3.36
N GLN A 91 0.29 -14.91 -4.26
CA GLN A 91 -0.20 -13.54 -4.07
C GLN A 91 -1.37 -13.28 -5.00
N THR A 92 -2.32 -12.46 -4.58
CA THR A 92 -3.58 -12.23 -5.32
C THR A 92 -3.98 -10.77 -5.33
N PHE A 93 -4.77 -10.33 -6.32
CA PHE A 93 -5.58 -9.13 -6.19
C PHE A 93 -7.06 -9.49 -6.17
N THR A 94 -7.82 -8.81 -5.31
CA THR A 94 -9.28 -8.87 -5.29
C THR A 94 -9.82 -7.46 -5.54
N TYR A 95 -10.45 -7.26 -6.70
CA TYR A 95 -11.01 -5.99 -7.11
C TYR A 95 -12.47 -5.86 -6.65
N SER A 96 -12.79 -4.74 -6.00
CA SER A 96 -14.15 -4.34 -5.62
C SER A 96 -14.72 -3.44 -6.70
N ALA A 97 -15.80 -3.87 -7.35
CA ALA A 97 -16.50 -3.13 -8.39
C ALA A 97 -15.55 -2.44 -9.41
N PRO A 98 -14.66 -3.18 -10.09
CA PRO A 98 -13.60 -2.59 -10.93
C PRO A 98 -14.11 -1.73 -12.10
N GLU A 99 -15.39 -1.89 -12.48
CA GLU A 99 -16.05 -1.02 -13.47
C GLU A 99 -16.25 0.41 -12.95
N THR A 100 -16.37 0.62 -11.63
CA THR A 100 -16.47 1.95 -11.01
C THR A 100 -15.11 2.64 -11.08
N ALA A 101 -14.05 1.98 -10.59
CA ALA A 101 -12.68 2.49 -10.69
C ALA A 101 -12.26 2.74 -12.15
N TYR A 102 -12.74 1.94 -13.10
CA TYR A 102 -12.53 2.17 -14.53
C TYR A 102 -13.21 3.44 -15.05
N LYS A 103 -14.47 3.69 -14.64
CA LYS A 103 -15.21 4.91 -15.04
C LYS A 103 -14.59 6.18 -14.47
N GLU A 104 -13.95 6.06 -13.31
CA GLU A 104 -13.24 7.14 -12.63
C GLU A 104 -11.77 7.27 -13.09
N ASP A 105 -11.33 6.44 -14.03
CA ASP A 105 -9.95 6.33 -14.53
C ASP A 105 -8.88 6.03 -13.45
N MET A 106 -9.32 5.50 -12.31
CA MET A 106 -8.47 5.16 -11.15
C MET A 106 -7.94 3.73 -11.20
N LEU A 107 -8.51 2.85 -12.03
CA LEU A 107 -8.24 1.42 -12.02
C LEU A 107 -6.75 1.08 -12.22
N ARG A 108 -6.04 1.81 -13.09
CA ARG A 108 -4.62 1.58 -13.33
C ARG A 108 -3.76 1.99 -12.13
N LYS A 109 -4.04 3.15 -11.52
CA LYS A 109 -3.35 3.63 -10.31
C LYS A 109 -3.58 2.68 -9.14
N VAL A 110 -4.84 2.29 -8.91
CA VAL A 110 -5.20 1.31 -7.87
C VAL A 110 -4.50 -0.03 -8.11
N THR A 111 -4.41 -0.50 -9.36
CA THR A 111 -3.68 -1.73 -9.68
C THR A 111 -2.17 -1.58 -9.38
N LEU A 112 -1.57 -0.43 -9.67
CA LEU A 112 -0.17 -0.16 -9.30
C LEU A 112 0.03 -0.13 -7.79
N HIS A 113 -0.89 0.47 -7.03
CA HIS A 113 -0.86 0.46 -5.56
C HIS A 113 -0.78 -0.96 -5.01
N GLU A 114 -1.69 -1.83 -5.44
CA GLU A 114 -1.67 -3.23 -5.02
C GLU A 114 -0.42 -3.98 -5.52
N TYR A 115 0.14 -3.60 -6.68
CA TYR A 115 1.40 -4.16 -7.17
C TYR A 115 2.59 -3.81 -6.28
N VAL A 116 2.64 -2.60 -5.74
CA VAL A 116 3.66 -2.23 -4.76
C VAL A 116 3.53 -3.11 -3.52
N HIS A 117 2.31 -3.41 -3.05
CA HIS A 117 2.13 -4.34 -1.93
C HIS A 117 2.56 -5.78 -2.23
N VAL A 118 2.33 -6.28 -3.45
CA VAL A 118 2.86 -7.58 -3.91
C VAL A 118 4.38 -7.61 -3.88
N TRP A 119 5.02 -6.51 -4.27
CA TRP A 119 6.47 -6.35 -4.21
C TRP A 119 6.98 -6.24 -2.76
N GLN A 120 6.37 -5.40 -1.91
CA GLN A 120 6.70 -5.32 -0.49
C GLN A 120 6.59 -6.70 0.19
N SER A 121 5.49 -7.40 -0.08
CA SER A 121 5.19 -8.73 0.47
C SER A 121 6.09 -9.84 -0.06
N ALA A 122 6.82 -9.62 -1.16
CA ALA A 122 7.81 -10.55 -1.66
C ALA A 122 9.04 -10.65 -0.74
N PHE A 123 9.35 -9.60 0.01
CA PHE A 123 10.48 -9.59 0.94
C PHE A 123 10.10 -9.95 2.37
N LYS A 124 8.81 -9.96 2.73
CA LYS A 124 8.36 -10.45 4.04
C LYS A 124 8.78 -11.92 4.23
N VAL A 125 9.38 -12.24 5.38
CA VAL A 125 9.62 -13.62 5.82
C VAL A 125 8.89 -13.81 7.13
N HIS A 126 8.01 -14.81 7.18
CA HIS A 126 7.30 -15.17 8.40
C HIS A 126 8.11 -16.23 9.16
N PRO A 127 8.84 -15.88 10.24
CA PRO A 127 9.51 -16.89 11.05
C PRO A 127 8.49 -17.83 11.68
N HIS A 128 8.90 -19.08 11.93
CA HIS A 128 8.06 -20.17 12.47
C HIS A 128 7.37 -19.88 13.82
N SER A 129 7.61 -18.73 14.45
CA SER A 129 7.02 -18.35 15.73
C SER A 129 6.38 -16.97 15.64
N THR A 130 5.14 -16.92 16.13
CA THR A 130 4.28 -15.75 16.35
C THR A 130 3.81 -15.02 15.10
N ARG A 131 2.49 -15.09 14.91
CA ARG A 131 1.71 -14.38 13.90
C ARG A 131 2.03 -12.88 13.94
N CYS A 132 2.80 -12.43 12.96
CA CYS A 132 2.62 -11.13 12.35
C CYS A 132 1.25 -11.14 11.69
N SER A 133 0.21 -10.77 12.44
CA SER A 133 -1.15 -10.72 11.92
C SER A 133 -1.67 -9.33 12.13
N ASP A 134 -2.18 -8.73 11.05
CA ASP A 134 -2.98 -7.51 11.09
C ASP A 134 -4.11 -7.61 12.13
N GLU A 135 -4.68 -8.81 12.35
CA GLU A 135 -5.73 -9.05 13.34
C GLU A 135 -5.26 -8.86 14.79
N GLN A 136 -3.94 -8.96 15.05
CA GLN A 136 -3.37 -8.79 16.39
C GLN A 136 -2.82 -7.38 16.62
N ASN A 137 -2.83 -6.50 15.60
CA ASN A 137 -2.29 -5.14 15.67
C ASN A 137 -0.83 -5.09 16.19
N VAL A 138 -0.02 -6.10 15.87
CA VAL A 138 1.39 -6.16 16.26
C VAL A 138 2.27 -5.78 15.09
N LEU A 139 3.03 -4.69 15.24
CA LEU A 139 4.10 -4.34 14.30
C LEU A 139 5.19 -5.38 14.32
N CYS A 140 5.48 -5.94 13.16
CA CYS A 140 6.48 -6.99 13.04
C CYS A 140 7.84 -6.46 12.63
N GLU A 141 8.85 -6.84 13.41
CA GLU A 141 10.25 -6.52 13.15
C GLU A 141 10.68 -6.96 11.73
N LEU A 142 10.22 -8.13 11.26
CA LEU A 142 10.51 -8.64 9.92
C LEU A 142 9.40 -8.35 8.89
N GLY A 143 8.52 -7.39 9.18
CA GLY A 143 7.46 -6.91 8.28
C GLY A 143 7.76 -5.53 7.70
N ASN A 144 6.80 -4.93 6.98
CA ASN A 144 6.97 -3.65 6.27
C ASN A 144 7.30 -2.44 7.17
N GLY A 145 7.35 -2.62 8.49
CA GLY A 145 7.49 -1.56 9.48
C GLY A 145 6.14 -0.89 9.78
N PRO A 146 6.15 0.38 10.21
CA PRO A 146 4.95 1.17 10.47
C PRO A 146 3.96 1.16 9.32
N LEU A 147 2.67 1.30 9.63
CA LEU A 147 1.60 1.19 8.62
C LEU A 147 1.74 2.18 7.45
N TRP A 148 2.26 3.38 7.70
CA TRP A 148 2.54 4.36 6.64
C TRP A 148 3.67 3.93 5.69
N LEU A 149 4.63 3.12 6.15
CA LEU A 149 5.66 2.51 5.28
C LEU A 149 5.05 1.42 4.40
N GLU A 150 3.91 0.84 4.74
CA GLU A 150 3.19 -0.07 3.85
C GLU A 150 2.33 0.73 2.87
N GLU A 151 1.35 1.47 3.38
CA GLU A 151 0.27 2.09 2.60
C GLU A 151 0.66 3.44 1.97
N GLY A 152 1.37 4.30 2.72
CA GLY A 152 1.79 5.61 2.24
C GLY A 152 2.84 5.52 1.14
N VAL A 153 3.78 4.58 1.27
CA VAL A 153 4.81 4.31 0.24
C VAL A 153 4.20 3.62 -0.99
N ALA A 154 3.23 2.71 -0.79
CA ALA A 154 2.50 2.10 -1.91
C ALA A 154 1.74 3.14 -2.73
N GLU A 155 1.01 4.03 -2.07
CA GLU A 155 0.27 5.09 -2.75
C GLU A 155 1.23 6.10 -3.42
N TYR A 156 2.35 6.44 -2.77
CA TYR A 156 3.39 7.28 -3.36
C TYR A 156 3.91 6.72 -4.67
N PHE A 157 4.38 5.47 -4.68
CA PHE A 157 4.91 4.85 -5.90
C PHE A 157 3.83 4.64 -6.96
N ALA A 158 2.61 4.30 -6.55
CA ALA A 158 1.49 4.15 -7.48
C ALA A 158 1.21 5.47 -8.23
N VAL A 159 1.10 6.58 -7.51
CA VAL A 159 0.87 7.91 -8.10
C VAL A 159 2.07 8.35 -8.94
N PHE A 160 3.30 8.20 -8.42
CA PHE A 160 4.52 8.60 -9.12
C PHE A 160 4.69 7.86 -10.46
N TYR A 161 4.54 6.53 -10.48
CA TYR A 161 4.71 5.77 -11.71
C TYR A 161 3.50 5.86 -12.64
N ALA A 162 2.28 6.02 -12.12
CA ALA A 162 1.10 6.31 -12.93
C ALA A 162 1.24 7.62 -13.71
N ASP A 163 1.85 8.65 -13.11
CA ASP A 163 2.12 9.94 -13.75
C ASP A 163 3.07 9.81 -14.94
N LYS A 164 4.13 8.98 -14.82
CA LYS A 164 5.04 8.67 -15.94
C LYS A 164 4.34 8.04 -17.15
N LYS A 165 3.13 7.49 -16.96
CA LYS A 165 2.27 6.93 -18.03
C LYS A 165 1.11 7.86 -18.42
N GLY A 166 0.98 9.01 -17.78
CA GLY A 166 -0.11 9.96 -17.98
C GLY A 166 -1.46 9.46 -17.46
N TRP A 167 -1.46 8.56 -16.47
CA TRP A 167 -2.69 8.02 -15.85
C TRP A 167 -3.15 8.83 -14.63
N THR A 168 -2.30 9.69 -14.10
CA THR A 168 -2.61 10.61 -13.00
C THR A 168 -1.75 11.86 -13.13
N ASP A 169 -1.94 12.83 -12.24
CA ASP A 169 -1.11 14.03 -12.09
C ASP A 169 -0.44 14.00 -10.72
N TYR A 170 0.82 13.55 -10.69
CA TYR A 170 1.58 13.38 -9.44
C TYR A 170 1.69 14.68 -8.66
N ARG A 171 1.93 15.80 -9.33
CA ARG A 171 2.13 17.08 -8.65
C ARG A 171 0.84 17.57 -8.02
N SER A 172 -0.27 17.51 -8.75
CA SER A 172 -1.58 17.92 -8.22
C SER A 172 -2.01 17.05 -7.05
N THR A 173 -1.88 15.72 -7.15
CA THR A 173 -2.19 14.79 -6.06
C THR A 173 -1.33 15.03 -4.83
N MET A 174 -0.02 15.23 -4.99
CA MET A 174 0.86 15.53 -3.85
C MET A 174 0.48 16.85 -3.18
N ILE A 175 0.14 17.90 -3.94
CA ILE A 175 -0.31 19.19 -3.37
C ILE A 175 -1.61 19.04 -2.59
N GLU A 176 -2.58 18.28 -3.10
CA GLU A 176 -3.83 17.99 -2.39
C GLU A 176 -3.56 17.25 -1.07
N ASN A 177 -2.72 16.21 -1.13
CA ASN A 177 -2.32 15.44 0.04
C ASN A 177 -1.57 16.29 1.07
N LEU A 178 -0.76 17.27 0.63
CA LEU A 178 -0.08 18.20 1.52
C LEU A 178 -1.09 19.06 2.29
N ASN A 179 -2.15 19.52 1.60
CA ASN A 179 -3.17 20.34 2.25
C ASN A 179 -3.89 19.55 3.32
N GLY A 180 -4.32 18.32 3.02
CA GLY A 180 -4.98 17.45 3.99
C GLY A 180 -4.06 17.09 5.17
N ALA A 181 -2.78 16.80 4.89
CA ALA A 181 -1.79 16.56 5.92
C ALA A 181 -1.59 17.78 6.84
N GLN A 182 -1.38 18.96 6.27
CA GLN A 182 -1.17 20.19 7.02
C GLN A 182 -2.41 20.59 7.82
N GLU A 183 -3.62 20.43 7.26
CA GLU A 183 -4.87 20.71 7.97
C GLU A 183 -5.00 19.84 9.23
N ILE A 184 -4.70 18.54 9.13
CA ILE A 184 -4.74 17.65 10.29
C ILE A 184 -3.69 18.01 11.33
N TYR A 185 -2.48 18.35 10.90
CA TYR A 185 -1.42 18.80 11.79
C TYR A 185 -1.80 20.12 12.49
N ASP A 186 -2.21 21.14 11.75
CA ASP A 186 -2.53 22.47 12.28
C ASP A 186 -3.74 22.46 13.23
N GLN A 187 -4.74 21.62 12.94
CA GLN A 187 -5.98 21.57 13.73
C GLN A 187 -5.85 20.68 14.98
N TRP A 188 -5.13 19.56 14.89
CA TRP A 188 -5.14 18.52 15.92
C TRP A 188 -3.76 18.22 16.53
N GLY A 189 -2.69 18.70 15.93
CA GLY A 189 -1.31 18.36 16.32
C GLY A 189 -0.94 16.90 16.05
N PHE A 190 -1.68 16.21 15.18
CA PHE A 190 -1.36 14.83 14.81
C PHE A 190 -0.27 14.80 13.74
N THR A 191 0.72 13.95 13.98
CA THR A 191 1.91 13.71 13.16
C THR A 191 1.81 12.33 12.51
N LEU A 192 2.74 12.04 11.59
CA LEU A 192 2.85 10.71 10.98
C LEU A 192 3.12 9.59 12.01
N ARG A 193 3.72 9.92 13.17
CA ARG A 193 3.94 8.97 14.26
C ARG A 193 2.62 8.51 14.89
N ASN A 194 1.53 9.28 14.78
CA ASN A 194 0.23 8.90 15.34
C ASN A 194 -0.44 7.75 14.57
N SER A 195 -0.02 7.43 13.34
CA SER A 195 -0.50 6.26 12.57
C SER A 195 0.56 5.13 12.50
N HIS A 196 1.43 5.04 13.50
CA HIS A 196 2.55 4.07 13.51
C HIS A 196 2.08 2.63 13.33
N ASP A 197 1.02 2.21 14.02
CA ASP A 197 0.40 0.90 13.87
C ASP A 197 -1.11 1.01 13.57
N ARG A 198 -1.70 -0.14 13.24
CA ARG A 198 -3.11 -0.26 12.86
C ARG A 198 -4.06 0.11 14.00
N ALA A 199 -3.75 -0.22 15.26
CA ALA A 199 -4.60 0.17 16.39
C ALA A 199 -4.58 1.70 16.61
N ALA A 200 -3.41 2.33 16.42
CA ALA A 200 -3.28 3.78 16.48
C ALA A 200 -4.08 4.45 15.36
N LYS A 201 -3.99 3.93 14.12
CA LYS A 201 -4.82 4.38 13.00
C LYS A 201 -6.32 4.20 13.28
N ASP A 202 -6.75 3.04 13.78
CA ASP A 202 -8.16 2.77 14.07
C ASP A 202 -8.70 3.73 15.15
N THR A 203 -7.85 4.10 16.11
CA THR A 203 -8.18 5.13 17.11
C THR A 203 -8.38 6.50 16.46
N LEU A 204 -7.54 6.86 15.48
CA LEU A 204 -7.66 8.11 14.71
C LEU A 204 -8.89 8.10 13.78
N ASP A 205 -9.29 6.94 13.25
CA ASP A 205 -10.52 6.80 12.45
C ASP A 205 -11.78 6.99 13.32
N GLN A 206 -11.71 6.65 14.61
CA GLN A 206 -12.79 6.89 15.58
C GLN A 206 -12.77 8.31 16.18
N HIS A 207 -11.69 9.06 15.97
CA HIS A 207 -11.60 10.47 16.38
C HIS A 207 -12.56 11.33 15.54
N GLU A 208 -12.93 12.51 16.04
CA GLU A 208 -13.88 13.40 15.35
C GLU A 208 -13.40 13.87 13.97
N CYS A 209 -12.09 13.83 13.72
CA CYS A 209 -11.50 14.13 12.41
C CYS A 209 -11.68 12.99 11.38
N GLY A 210 -11.89 11.75 11.83
CA GLY A 210 -11.83 10.55 10.96
C GLY A 210 -10.53 10.43 10.17
N CYS A 211 -9.39 10.87 10.74
CA CYS A 211 -8.21 11.24 9.98
C CYS A 211 -7.12 10.17 9.89
N GLY A 212 -7.35 8.95 10.39
CA GLY A 212 -6.37 7.87 10.31
C GLY A 212 -5.97 7.55 8.86
N GLY A 213 -6.93 7.56 7.92
CA GLY A 213 -6.66 7.46 6.49
C GLY A 213 -5.77 8.59 5.94
N THR A 214 -6.09 9.84 6.26
CA THR A 214 -5.31 11.02 5.82
C THR A 214 -3.87 10.98 6.35
N ILE A 215 -3.67 10.59 7.61
CA ILE A 215 -2.32 10.51 8.19
C ILE A 215 -1.56 9.34 7.54
N MET A 216 -2.17 8.17 7.41
CA MET A 216 -1.52 6.99 6.83
C MET A 216 -1.15 7.17 5.35
N TYR A 217 -2.08 7.64 4.52
CA TYR A 217 -1.86 7.83 3.08
C TYR A 217 -1.23 9.19 2.79
N ASN A 218 -1.86 10.30 3.14
CA ASN A 218 -1.44 11.63 2.68
C ASN A 218 -0.14 12.09 3.35
N MET A 219 -0.06 12.06 4.69
CA MET A 219 1.22 12.34 5.37
C MET A 219 2.25 11.25 5.06
N GLY A 220 1.84 9.98 4.92
CA GLY A 220 2.74 8.89 4.55
C GLY A 220 3.41 9.09 3.19
N MET A 221 2.68 9.53 2.17
CA MET A 221 3.24 9.87 0.86
C MET A 221 4.25 11.03 0.94
N TRP A 222 3.97 12.04 1.76
CA TRP A 222 4.92 13.13 1.99
C TRP A 222 6.14 12.71 2.80
N GLY A 223 5.99 11.78 3.75
CA GLY A 223 7.10 11.14 4.44
C GLY A 223 8.01 10.37 3.47
N ALA A 224 7.41 9.59 2.55
CA ALA A 224 8.13 8.89 1.49
C ALA A 224 8.86 9.88 0.56
N ALA A 225 8.17 10.91 0.09
CA ALA A 225 8.76 11.95 -0.77
C ALA A 225 9.92 12.67 -0.08
N TRP A 226 9.79 13.00 1.21
CA TRP A 226 10.84 13.64 1.99
C TRP A 226 12.08 12.75 2.12
N LEU A 227 11.89 11.45 2.41
CA LEU A 227 12.98 10.48 2.49
C LEU A 227 13.70 10.32 1.15
N ILE A 228 12.96 10.22 0.05
CA ILE A 228 13.51 10.12 -1.30
C ILE A 228 14.30 11.38 -1.66
N ASN A 229 13.77 12.56 -1.34
CA ASN A 229 14.47 13.81 -1.57
C ASN A 229 15.75 13.91 -0.74
N LYS A 230 15.72 13.48 0.54
CA LYS A 230 16.89 13.48 1.43
C LYS A 230 17.96 12.48 0.98
N ALA A 231 17.56 11.30 0.52
CA ALA A 231 18.45 10.26 0.01
C ALA A 231 18.94 10.53 -1.42
N GLU A 232 18.31 11.48 -2.13
CA GLU A 232 18.56 11.77 -3.55
C GLU A 232 18.36 10.54 -4.46
N THR A 233 17.51 9.59 -4.06
CA THR A 233 17.22 8.37 -4.82
C THR A 233 15.99 7.64 -4.29
N ASN A 234 15.34 6.87 -5.17
CA ASN A 234 14.31 5.88 -4.78
C ASN A 234 14.91 4.58 -4.20
N ASN A 235 16.22 4.36 -4.39
CA ASN A 235 16.89 3.11 -4.02
C ASN A 235 16.92 2.88 -2.50
N GLY A 236 16.79 3.94 -1.69
CA GLY A 236 16.61 3.80 -0.24
C GLY A 236 15.42 2.91 0.11
N PHE A 237 14.31 3.02 -0.63
CA PHE A 237 13.20 2.08 -0.52
C PHE A 237 13.45 0.80 -1.32
N ILE A 238 13.81 0.93 -2.60
CA ILE A 238 13.72 -0.17 -3.58
C ILE A 238 14.82 -1.22 -3.38
N GLU A 239 16.04 -0.80 -3.05
CA GLU A 239 17.22 -1.66 -2.99
C GLU A 239 17.67 -1.90 -1.54
N GLU A 240 17.49 -0.91 -0.67
CA GLU A 240 18.05 -0.96 0.69
C GLU A 240 17.01 -1.32 1.76
N PHE A 241 15.84 -0.69 1.79
CA PHE A 241 14.86 -0.94 2.86
C PHE A 241 14.15 -2.29 2.70
N TYR A 242 13.17 -2.40 1.80
CA TYR A 242 12.29 -3.59 1.75
C TYR A 242 13.04 -4.90 1.50
N PRO A 243 14.04 -4.97 0.58
CA PRO A 243 14.79 -6.20 0.37
C PRO A 243 15.54 -6.72 1.60
N ASN A 244 15.94 -5.83 2.51
CA ASN A 244 16.75 -6.19 3.68
C ASN A 244 15.92 -6.42 4.96
N VAL A 245 14.68 -5.94 5.02
CA VAL A 245 13.78 -6.09 6.19
C VAL A 245 13.77 -7.52 6.77
N ALA A 246 13.63 -8.54 5.93
CA ALA A 246 13.56 -9.93 6.41
C ALA A 246 14.87 -10.47 7.01
N TYR A 247 15.99 -9.80 6.78
CA TYR A 247 17.30 -10.24 7.25
C TYR A 247 17.75 -9.49 8.51
N ILE A 248 17.44 -8.20 8.60
CA ILE A 248 17.97 -7.31 9.65
C ILE A 248 16.89 -6.54 10.42
N GLY A 249 15.61 -6.74 10.09
CA GLY A 249 14.49 -6.02 10.68
C GLY A 249 14.28 -4.62 10.10
N TYR A 250 13.06 -4.10 10.18
CA TYR A 250 12.69 -2.84 9.54
C TYR A 250 13.44 -1.64 10.12
N GLN A 251 13.76 -1.61 11.42
CA GLN A 251 14.45 -0.45 12.00
C GLN A 251 15.87 -0.30 11.46
N GLU A 252 16.64 -1.39 11.40
CA GLU A 252 18.00 -1.37 10.87
C GLU A 252 18.00 -1.23 9.35
N ALA A 253 17.08 -1.88 8.64
CA ALA A 253 16.92 -1.68 7.20
C ALA A 253 16.58 -0.23 6.85
N PHE A 254 15.72 0.43 7.64
CA PHE A 254 15.37 1.84 7.44
C PHE A 254 16.60 2.73 7.62
N LYS A 255 17.36 2.49 8.71
CA LYS A 255 18.59 3.21 8.98
C LYS A 255 19.63 3.03 7.88
N ASN A 256 19.78 1.83 7.33
CA ASN A 256 20.70 1.57 6.23
C ASN A 256 20.25 2.27 4.93
N GLY A 257 18.95 2.27 4.64
CA GLY A 257 18.41 2.89 3.43
C GLY A 257 18.41 4.42 3.43
N PHE A 258 18.26 5.05 4.61
CA PHE A 258 18.08 6.50 4.71
C PHE A 258 19.14 7.24 5.54
N GLY A 259 20.06 6.50 6.18
CA GLY A 259 21.14 7.07 6.98
C GLY A 259 20.70 7.67 8.33
N ILE A 260 19.42 7.60 8.65
CA ILE A 260 18.81 8.07 9.90
C ILE A 260 17.90 6.98 10.47
N SER A 261 17.79 6.89 11.79
CA SER A 261 16.83 6.01 12.43
C SER A 261 15.39 6.45 12.14
N LEU A 262 14.44 5.52 12.30
CA LEU A 262 13.01 5.83 12.13
C LEU A 262 12.53 6.90 13.13
N ASP A 263 13.07 6.91 14.35
CA ASP A 263 12.74 7.94 15.34
C ASP A 263 13.28 9.31 14.95
N GLU A 264 14.53 9.39 14.49
CA GLU A 264 15.11 10.63 13.95
C GLU A 264 14.32 11.12 12.73
N PHE A 265 13.88 10.21 11.86
CA PHE A 265 13.00 10.57 10.74
C PHE A 265 11.71 11.22 11.21
N TYR A 266 11.02 10.65 12.20
CA TYR A 266 9.77 11.23 12.69
C TYR A 266 9.99 12.64 13.22
N ASP A 267 11.05 12.85 13.99
CA ASP A 267 11.34 14.15 14.61
C ASP A 267 11.76 15.18 13.54
N GLU A 268 12.60 14.79 12.57
CA GLU A 268 13.02 15.67 11.47
C GLU A 268 11.88 15.98 10.49
N PHE A 269 11.02 15.00 10.18
CA PHE A 269 9.89 15.17 9.27
C PHE A 269 8.82 16.05 9.89
N ASP A 270 8.56 15.90 11.20
CA ASP A 270 7.61 16.74 11.94
C ASP A 270 8.06 18.20 11.95
N GLU A 271 9.31 18.46 12.33
CA GLU A 271 9.90 19.81 12.28
C GLU A 271 9.87 20.38 10.87
N TRP A 272 10.16 19.58 9.85
CA TRP A 272 10.08 20.02 8.45
C TRP A 272 8.64 20.34 8.04
N LEU A 273 7.66 19.52 8.45
CA LEU A 273 6.24 19.72 8.18
C LEU A 273 5.70 20.95 8.90
N ASP A 274 6.20 21.28 10.08
CA ASP A 274 5.81 22.50 10.81
C ASP A 274 6.48 23.76 10.23
N SER A 275 7.81 23.75 10.15
CA SER A 275 8.60 24.98 9.96
C SER A 275 8.80 25.38 8.49
N THR A 276 8.68 24.44 7.55
CA THR A 276 9.01 24.71 6.14
C THR A 276 7.84 25.38 5.41
N PRO A 277 8.06 26.51 4.70
CA PRO A 277 7.01 27.12 3.89
C PRO A 277 6.48 26.15 2.83
N LYS A 278 5.16 26.17 2.59
CA LYS A 278 4.51 25.30 1.60
C LYS A 278 5.18 25.33 0.21
N SER A 279 5.63 26.50 -0.24
CA SER A 279 6.34 26.64 -1.51
C SER A 279 7.66 25.87 -1.56
N GLU A 280 8.39 25.80 -0.45
CA GLU A 280 9.63 25.03 -0.35
C GLU A 280 9.34 23.53 -0.23
N LYS A 281 8.27 23.14 0.51
CA LYS A 281 7.82 21.74 0.55
C LYS A 281 7.52 21.21 -0.86
N ILE A 282 6.82 21.99 -1.68
CA ILE A 282 6.45 21.60 -3.05
C ILE A 282 7.67 21.49 -3.99
N LYS A 283 8.76 22.21 -3.73
CA LYS A 283 9.98 22.16 -4.57
C LYS A 283 10.69 20.81 -4.50
N ILE A 284 10.50 20.02 -3.43
CA ILE A 284 11.11 18.68 -3.37
C ILE A 284 10.59 17.79 -4.50
N LEU A 285 9.33 17.98 -4.91
CA LEU A 285 8.72 17.21 -6.01
C LEU A 285 9.44 17.47 -7.34
N ASP A 286 9.94 18.68 -7.56
CA ASP A 286 10.69 19.03 -8.77
C ASP A 286 12.04 18.28 -8.78
N THR A 287 12.68 18.15 -7.61
CA THR A 287 13.93 17.39 -7.46
C THR A 287 13.71 15.90 -7.68
N ILE A 288 12.70 15.34 -7.00
CA ILE A 288 12.33 13.92 -7.09
C ILE A 288 11.98 13.50 -8.51
N SER A 289 11.36 14.38 -9.31
CA SER A 289 10.95 14.06 -10.68
C SER A 289 12.11 13.67 -11.60
N MET A 290 13.35 14.00 -11.21
CA MET A 290 14.59 13.66 -11.92
C MET A 290 15.09 12.24 -11.64
N TYR A 291 14.58 11.60 -10.58
CA TYR A 291 14.85 10.21 -10.23
C TYR A 291 13.84 9.27 -10.89
#